data_AF-A0A392ML23-F1
#
_entry.id   AF-A0A392ML23-F1
#
_cell.length_a   1.000
_cell.length_b   1.000
_cell.length_c   1.000
_cell.angle_alpha   90.00
_cell.angle_beta   90.00
_cell.angle_gamma   90.00
#
_symmetry.space_group_name_H-M   'P 1'
#
loop_
_entity.id
_entity.type
_entity.pdbx_description
1 polymer ?
#
loop_
_entity_poly.entity_id
_entity_poly.type
_entity_poly.pdbx_seq_one_letter_code
_entity_poly.pdbx_strand_id
1 'polypeptide(L)'
;MSTILNQSGPAGSSSPGGVSSSQAGVQSGSPVVRQPPPKSSRDFMEKRPPMVADVERAVILDMGPGARQEELARDAAAMIRMLETALVLNDEKGSSTRDMEKLKTRNEKLEANVLKLDNELIDLRGKQENYAAQVKELREIEGVHGKAKRDLEDLKADHVEERKSFEEELSKLKSAMAPAEGEPESVRGLTNRAQLVERIQPLGEGVFKAAQHSWENALAQIKIVNPGLKFSTEGMGMLRKVVDGQIIIPEQYRQMEADDEEEEELEEEDNGEEGHGESDG
;
A
#
# COMPACT_ATOMS: atom_id res chain seq x y z
N MET A 1 -2.91 -44.88 -5.17
CA MET A 1 -3.83 -45.91 -5.71
C MET A 1 -4.66 -45.27 -6.82
N SER A 2 -4.85 -46.01 -7.92
CA SER A 2 -5.72 -45.73 -9.09
C SER A 2 -5.14 -44.93 -10.27
N THR A 3 -4.23 -45.62 -10.97
CA THR A 3 -4.20 -46.04 -12.40
C THR A 3 -4.90 -45.21 -13.52
N ILE A 4 -4.16 -44.51 -14.41
CA ILE A 4 -3.62 -44.77 -15.80
C ILE A 4 -4.61 -44.62 -17.02
N LEU A 5 -4.07 -43.98 -18.11
CA LEU A 5 -4.20 -44.26 -19.58
C LEU A 5 -5.10 -43.25 -20.36
N ASN A 6 -4.75 -42.56 -21.46
CA ASN A 6 -3.84 -42.70 -22.62
C ASN A 6 -3.44 -41.28 -23.13
N GLN A 7 -2.19 -40.94 -23.44
CA GLN A 7 -1.42 -41.14 -24.70
C GLN A 7 -2.08 -40.72 -26.03
N SER A 8 -1.55 -39.66 -26.66
CA SER A 8 -0.95 -39.64 -28.02
C SER A 8 -0.87 -38.22 -28.62
N GLY A 9 0.33 -37.77 -29.00
CA GLY A 9 0.52 -36.79 -30.10
C GLY A 9 1.00 -37.54 -31.36
N PRO A 10 1.67 -36.92 -32.35
CA PRO A 10 1.53 -35.57 -32.93
C PRO A 10 1.44 -35.60 -34.48
N ALA A 11 0.91 -34.55 -35.14
CA ALA A 11 1.11 -34.20 -36.56
C ALA A 11 0.36 -32.87 -36.81
N GLY A 12 0.88 -31.83 -37.46
CA GLY A 12 1.68 -31.82 -38.69
C GLY A 12 0.75 -31.65 -39.90
N SER A 13 0.42 -30.40 -40.28
CA SER A 13 0.09 -29.96 -41.66
C SER A 13 -0.26 -28.46 -41.63
N SER A 14 0.60 -27.59 -42.16
CA SER A 14 0.64 -27.16 -43.57
C SER A 14 -0.74 -26.79 -44.13
N SER A 15 -1.07 -25.50 -44.09
CA SER A 15 -2.11 -24.92 -44.95
C SER A 15 -1.47 -24.32 -46.20
N PRO A 16 -1.93 -24.69 -47.41
CA PRO A 16 -1.34 -24.25 -48.67
C PRO A 16 -1.94 -22.92 -49.14
N GLY A 17 -1.12 -22.10 -49.79
CA GLY A 17 -1.60 -21.09 -50.73
C GLY A 17 -2.04 -21.75 -52.03
N GLY A 18 -3.08 -21.21 -52.67
CA GLY A 18 -3.46 -21.68 -54.00
C GLY A 18 -4.77 -21.12 -54.56
N VAL A 19 -4.61 -20.08 -55.38
CA VAL A 19 -5.26 -19.85 -56.68
C VAL A 19 -6.73 -19.39 -56.77
N SER A 20 -6.84 -18.24 -57.43
CA SER A 20 -7.84 -17.82 -58.41
C SER A 20 -8.81 -18.90 -58.91
N SER A 21 -10.11 -18.62 -58.80
CA SER A 21 -11.13 -19.26 -59.61
C SER A 21 -12.03 -18.19 -60.23
N SER A 22 -11.76 -17.97 -61.52
CA SER A 22 -12.65 -17.34 -62.47
C SER A 22 -13.95 -18.14 -62.53
N GLN A 23 -15.07 -17.52 -62.20
CA GLN A 23 -16.36 -18.06 -62.61
C GLN A 23 -17.22 -16.96 -63.22
N ALA A 24 -17.51 -17.17 -64.50
CA ALA A 24 -18.35 -16.39 -65.35
C ALA A 24 -19.70 -16.09 -64.67
N GLY A 25 -19.90 -14.81 -64.33
CA GLY A 25 -21.23 -14.26 -64.11
C GLY A 25 -21.97 -14.27 -65.44
N VAL A 26 -22.80 -15.29 -65.62
CA VAL A 26 -23.79 -15.39 -66.70
C VAL A 26 -24.52 -14.06 -66.81
N GLN A 27 -24.52 -13.51 -68.02
CA GLN A 27 -25.37 -12.39 -68.42
C GLN A 27 -26.83 -12.79 -68.20
N SER A 28 -27.36 -12.52 -67.00
CA SER A 28 -28.80 -12.42 -66.80
C SER A 28 -29.22 -11.03 -67.29
N GLY A 29 -29.15 -10.87 -68.61
CA GLY A 29 -29.90 -9.83 -69.28
C GLY A 29 -31.36 -10.12 -69.04
N SER A 30 -31.91 -9.55 -67.97
CA SER A 30 -33.36 -9.33 -67.90
C SER A 30 -33.72 -8.61 -69.20
N PRO A 31 -34.70 -9.09 -69.99
CA PRO A 31 -35.15 -8.33 -71.13
C PRO A 31 -35.67 -7.03 -70.54
N VAL A 32 -34.87 -5.98 -70.65
CA VAL A 32 -35.32 -4.62 -70.45
C VAL A 32 -36.29 -4.42 -71.60
N VAL A 33 -37.56 -4.80 -71.38
CA VAL A 33 -38.67 -4.12 -72.02
C VAL A 33 -38.48 -2.69 -71.57
N ARG A 34 -37.79 -1.92 -72.40
CA ARG A 34 -37.74 -0.47 -72.28
C ARG A 34 -39.19 -0.04 -72.48
N GLN A 35 -39.94 0.07 -71.39
CA GLN A 35 -41.12 0.89 -71.41
C GLN A 35 -40.66 2.23 -71.99
N PRO A 36 -41.34 2.74 -73.05
CA PRO A 36 -41.04 4.06 -73.53
C PRO A 36 -41.10 5.01 -72.33
N PRO A 37 -40.10 5.88 -72.14
CA PRO A 37 -40.06 6.77 -70.98
C PRO A 37 -41.38 7.55 -70.91
N PRO A 38 -41.84 7.93 -69.70
CA PRO A 38 -43.02 8.77 -69.56
C PRO A 38 -42.81 9.98 -70.47
N LYS A 39 -43.69 10.15 -71.47
CA LYS A 39 -43.57 11.14 -72.54
C LYS A 39 -43.60 12.54 -71.93
N SER A 40 -42.44 13.03 -71.50
CA SER A 40 -42.18 14.42 -71.13
C SER A 40 -41.35 15.13 -72.21
N SER A 41 -41.17 14.52 -73.38
CA SER A 41 -40.81 15.29 -74.57
C SER A 41 -42.02 16.11 -74.97
N ARG A 42 -42.02 17.38 -74.57
CA ARG A 42 -42.97 18.42 -74.96
C ARG A 42 -43.20 18.43 -76.49
N ASP A 43 -42.18 18.02 -77.24
CA ASP A 43 -42.17 17.97 -78.71
C ASP A 43 -42.58 16.61 -79.31
N PHE A 44 -43.05 15.63 -78.52
CA PHE A 44 -43.36 14.28 -79.06
C PHE A 44 -44.46 14.32 -80.14
N MET A 45 -45.52 15.09 -79.88
CA MET A 45 -46.63 15.29 -80.82
C MET A 45 -46.24 16.25 -81.97
N GLU A 46 -45.31 17.17 -81.74
CA GLU A 46 -44.77 18.05 -82.78
C GLU A 46 -43.89 17.28 -83.78
N LYS A 47 -43.11 16.30 -83.29
CA LYS A 47 -42.26 15.44 -84.13
C LYS A 47 -43.03 14.31 -84.82
N ARG A 48 -44.25 14.02 -84.34
CA ARG A 48 -45.14 12.97 -84.87
C ARG A 48 -46.58 13.45 -84.82
N PRO A 49 -46.99 14.35 -85.73
CA PRO A 49 -48.37 14.81 -85.79
C PRO A 49 -49.31 13.60 -85.98
N PRO A 50 -50.40 13.50 -85.22
CA PRO A 50 -51.37 12.43 -85.41
C PRO A 50 -52.04 12.62 -86.77
N MET A 51 -51.56 11.89 -87.77
CA MET A 51 -52.08 11.90 -89.12
C MET A 51 -52.53 10.49 -89.46
N VAL A 52 -53.80 10.33 -89.81
CA VAL A 52 -54.34 9.07 -90.31
C VAL A 52 -53.75 8.86 -91.70
N ALA A 53 -53.04 7.77 -91.94
CA ALA A 53 -52.43 7.53 -93.23
C ALA A 53 -53.50 7.35 -94.31
N ASP A 54 -53.22 7.71 -95.58
CA ASP A 54 -54.19 7.60 -96.67
C ASP A 54 -54.74 6.16 -96.84
N VAL A 55 -53.92 5.15 -96.54
CA VAL A 55 -54.30 3.72 -96.54
C VAL A 55 -55.30 3.41 -95.42
N GLU A 56 -55.07 3.91 -94.21
CA GLU A 56 -55.99 3.74 -93.07
C GLU A 56 -57.29 4.49 -93.31
N ARG A 57 -57.21 5.67 -93.92
CA ARG A 57 -58.39 6.47 -94.29
C ARG A 57 -59.28 5.73 -95.29
N ALA A 58 -58.69 5.02 -96.27
CA ALA A 58 -59.44 4.20 -97.21
C ALA A 58 -60.15 3.02 -96.50
N VAL A 59 -59.44 2.32 -95.60
CA VAL A 59 -60.01 1.23 -94.79
C VAL A 59 -61.15 1.74 -93.90
N ILE A 60 -60.98 2.89 -93.23
CA ILE A 60 -62.01 3.47 -92.37
C ILE A 60 -63.27 3.84 -93.14
N LEU A 61 -63.12 4.37 -94.36
CA LEU A 61 -64.25 4.76 -95.22
C LEU A 61 -64.98 3.56 -95.84
N ASP A 62 -64.28 2.45 -96.10
CA ASP A 62 -64.85 1.19 -96.61
C ASP A 62 -65.72 0.45 -95.55
N MET A 63 -65.43 0.65 -94.27
CA MET A 63 -66.28 0.14 -93.19
C MET A 63 -67.69 0.74 -93.20
N GLY A 64 -68.69 -0.05 -92.78
CA GLY A 64 -70.05 0.46 -92.54
C GLY A 64 -70.11 1.46 -91.36
N PRO A 65 -71.09 2.38 -91.32
CA PRO A 65 -71.21 3.39 -90.24
C PRO A 65 -71.23 2.78 -88.82
N GLY A 66 -71.90 1.65 -88.62
CA GLY A 66 -71.95 0.97 -87.32
C GLY A 66 -70.62 0.35 -86.89
N ALA A 67 -69.86 -0.23 -87.83
CA ALA A 67 -68.55 -0.82 -87.54
C ALA A 67 -67.51 0.24 -87.13
N ARG A 68 -67.51 1.41 -87.81
CA ARG A 68 -66.70 2.57 -87.41
C ARG A 68 -67.01 3.04 -85.99
N GLN A 69 -68.30 3.11 -85.63
CA GLN A 69 -68.72 3.54 -84.30
C GLN A 69 -68.26 2.54 -83.23
N GLU A 70 -68.32 1.24 -83.52
CA GLU A 70 -67.87 0.20 -82.61
C GLU A 70 -66.33 0.21 -82.43
N GLU A 71 -65.56 0.39 -83.51
CA GLU A 71 -64.10 0.52 -83.43
C GLU A 71 -63.68 1.78 -82.66
N LEU A 72 -64.31 2.93 -82.97
CA LEU A 72 -64.09 4.16 -82.21
C LEU A 72 -64.44 3.99 -80.72
N ALA A 73 -65.52 3.26 -80.41
CA ALA A 73 -65.89 2.97 -79.03
C ALA A 73 -64.88 2.04 -78.34
N ARG A 74 -64.33 1.04 -79.05
CA ARG A 74 -63.25 0.16 -78.53
C ARG A 74 -61.97 0.94 -78.27
N ASP A 75 -61.59 1.84 -79.18
CA ASP A 75 -60.41 2.69 -79.03
C ASP A 75 -60.57 3.72 -77.92
N ALA A 76 -61.76 4.33 -77.82
CA ALA A 76 -62.10 5.20 -76.69
C ALA A 76 -62.03 4.44 -75.36
N ALA A 77 -62.55 3.21 -75.28
CA ALA A 77 -62.44 2.37 -74.11
C ALA A 77 -60.98 1.98 -73.80
N ALA A 78 -60.17 1.72 -74.82
CA ALA A 78 -58.74 1.46 -74.65
C ALA A 78 -58.00 2.69 -74.08
N MET A 79 -58.29 3.89 -74.59
CA MET A 79 -57.73 5.14 -74.05
C MET A 79 -58.18 5.41 -72.61
N ILE A 80 -59.45 5.18 -72.29
CA ILE A 80 -59.96 5.32 -70.91
C ILE A 80 -59.22 4.37 -69.97
N ARG A 81 -59.07 3.08 -70.32
CA ARG A 81 -58.29 2.12 -69.50
C ARG A 81 -56.83 2.52 -69.33
N MET A 82 -56.20 3.05 -70.39
CA MET A 82 -54.82 3.55 -70.31
C MET A 82 -54.72 4.76 -69.38
N LEU A 83 -55.69 5.68 -69.43
CA LEU A 83 -55.78 6.83 -68.52
C LEU A 83 -56.01 6.38 -67.07
N GLU A 84 -56.93 5.44 -66.83
CA GLU A 84 -57.18 4.86 -65.50
C GLU A 84 -55.92 4.18 -64.96
N THR A 85 -55.22 3.40 -65.77
CA THR A 85 -53.95 2.76 -65.39
C THR A 85 -52.91 3.82 -65.02
N ALA A 86 -52.80 4.91 -65.79
CA ALA A 86 -51.90 6.01 -65.48
C ALA A 86 -52.26 6.74 -64.18
N LEU A 87 -53.55 6.90 -63.87
CA LEU A 87 -54.02 7.48 -62.60
C LEU A 87 -53.67 6.58 -61.41
N VAL A 88 -53.99 5.28 -61.49
CA VAL A 88 -53.66 4.30 -60.44
C VAL A 88 -52.16 4.26 -60.16
N LEU A 89 -51.33 4.24 -61.22
CA LEU A 89 -49.87 4.24 -61.08
C LEU A 89 -49.32 5.54 -60.47
N ASN A 90 -49.94 6.69 -60.76
CA ASN A 90 -49.56 7.97 -60.15
C ASN A 90 -49.91 8.02 -58.66
N ASP A 91 -51.09 7.50 -58.27
CA ASP A 91 -51.51 7.42 -56.88
C ASP A 91 -50.60 6.48 -56.07
N GLU A 92 -50.28 5.30 -56.61
CA GLU A 92 -49.37 4.33 -55.97
C GLU A 92 -47.95 4.87 -55.80
N LYS A 93 -47.43 5.56 -56.81
CA LYS A 93 -46.12 6.20 -56.72
C LYS A 93 -46.11 7.28 -55.64
N GLY A 94 -47.17 8.09 -55.56
CA GLY A 94 -47.32 9.12 -54.52
C GLY A 94 -47.52 8.55 -53.12
N SER A 95 -48.20 7.40 -52.96
CA SER A 95 -48.30 6.72 -51.66
C SER A 95 -46.97 6.08 -51.25
N SER A 96 -46.28 5.44 -52.19
CA SER A 96 -44.98 4.80 -51.96
C SER A 96 -43.91 5.79 -51.54
N THR A 97 -43.84 6.98 -52.16
CA THR A 97 -42.87 8.02 -51.74
C THR A 97 -43.16 8.54 -50.34
N ARG A 98 -44.44 8.78 -49.99
CA ARG A 98 -44.83 9.21 -48.64
C ARG A 98 -44.49 8.16 -47.59
N ASP A 99 -44.71 6.89 -47.89
CA ASP A 99 -44.40 5.80 -46.96
C ASP A 99 -42.88 5.60 -46.81
N MET A 100 -42.11 5.79 -47.87
CA MET A 100 -40.64 5.84 -47.82
C MET A 100 -40.14 6.97 -46.91
N GLU A 101 -40.72 8.18 -47.00
CA GLU A 101 -40.37 9.30 -46.11
C GLU A 101 -40.72 9.02 -44.64
N LYS A 102 -41.89 8.41 -44.36
CA LYS A 102 -42.25 7.96 -43.01
C LYS A 102 -41.28 6.91 -42.46
N LEU A 103 -40.83 5.97 -43.30
CA LEU A 103 -39.84 4.98 -42.90
C LEU A 103 -38.49 5.62 -42.63
N LYS A 104 -38.07 6.58 -43.47
CA LYS A 104 -36.82 7.32 -43.28
C LYS A 104 -36.81 8.09 -41.94
N THR A 105 -37.86 8.84 -41.64
CA THR A 105 -37.98 9.57 -40.36
C THR A 105 -38.01 8.64 -39.16
N ARG A 106 -38.65 7.46 -39.28
CA ARG A 106 -38.59 6.43 -38.24
C ARG A 106 -37.18 5.85 -38.07
N ASN A 107 -36.47 5.60 -39.15
CA ASN A 107 -35.07 5.13 -39.09
C ASN A 107 -34.17 6.17 -38.43
N GLU A 108 -34.26 7.45 -38.79
CA GLU A 108 -33.50 8.53 -38.15
C GLU A 108 -33.78 8.59 -36.62
N LYS A 109 -35.05 8.43 -36.23
CA LYS A 109 -35.43 8.39 -34.81
C LYS A 109 -34.87 7.15 -34.10
N LEU A 110 -34.88 5.99 -34.76
CA LEU A 110 -34.31 4.77 -34.21
C LEU A 110 -32.78 4.89 -34.07
N GLU A 111 -32.09 5.43 -35.06
CA GLU A 111 -30.65 5.70 -35.00
C GLU A 111 -30.30 6.62 -33.83
N ALA A 112 -31.07 7.69 -33.61
CA ALA A 112 -30.88 8.57 -32.45
C ALA A 112 -31.07 7.83 -31.11
N ASN A 113 -32.04 6.91 -31.03
CA ASN A 113 -32.26 6.11 -29.83
C ASN A 113 -31.13 5.09 -29.60
N VAL A 114 -30.60 4.47 -30.67
CA VAL A 114 -29.45 3.56 -30.58
C VAL A 114 -28.26 4.29 -30.00
N LEU A 115 -27.93 5.48 -30.54
CA LEU A 115 -26.82 6.29 -30.02
C LEU A 115 -27.03 6.68 -28.55
N LYS A 116 -28.26 7.01 -28.15
CA LYS A 116 -28.58 7.31 -26.74
C LYS A 116 -28.33 6.11 -25.82
N LEU A 117 -28.81 4.93 -26.22
CA LEU A 117 -28.62 3.70 -25.45
C LEU A 117 -27.15 3.27 -25.42
N ASP A 118 -26.40 3.46 -26.50
CA ASP A 118 -24.97 3.19 -26.53
C ASP A 118 -24.19 4.07 -25.54
N ASN A 119 -24.52 5.36 -25.45
CA ASN A 119 -23.93 6.25 -24.44
C ASN A 119 -24.27 5.79 -23.01
N GLU A 120 -25.53 5.41 -22.75
CA GLU A 120 -25.94 4.88 -21.43
C GLU A 120 -25.21 3.58 -21.09
N LEU A 121 -24.97 2.70 -22.08
CA LEU A 121 -24.19 1.47 -21.90
C LEU A 121 -22.72 1.75 -21.58
N ILE A 122 -22.11 2.78 -22.19
CA ILE A 122 -20.75 3.21 -21.87
C ILE A 122 -20.68 3.73 -20.43
N ASP A 123 -21.63 4.56 -20.01
CA ASP A 123 -21.69 5.09 -18.64
C ASP A 123 -21.87 3.97 -17.60
N LEU A 124 -22.77 3.02 -17.87
CA LEU A 124 -23.01 1.89 -16.97
C LEU A 124 -21.78 0.97 -16.90
N ARG A 125 -21.10 0.73 -18.01
CA ARG A 125 -19.85 -0.04 -18.05
C ARG A 125 -18.76 0.63 -17.22
N GLY A 126 -18.57 1.95 -17.38
CA GLY A 126 -17.61 2.71 -16.59
C GLY A 126 -17.92 2.64 -15.08
N LYS A 127 -19.20 2.74 -14.69
CA LYS A 127 -19.62 2.53 -13.29
C LYS A 127 -19.29 1.13 -12.80
N GLN A 128 -19.58 0.10 -13.59
CA GLN A 128 -19.27 -1.29 -13.25
C GLN A 128 -17.76 -1.51 -13.06
N GLU A 129 -16.92 -0.96 -13.93
CA GLU A 129 -15.46 -1.02 -13.82
C GLU A 129 -14.96 -0.32 -12.55
N ASN A 130 -15.52 0.84 -12.20
CA ASN A 130 -15.19 1.55 -10.97
C ASN A 130 -15.55 0.75 -9.72
N TYR A 131 -16.75 0.14 -9.68
CA TYR A 131 -17.12 -0.74 -8.55
C TYR A 131 -16.24 -1.98 -8.49
N ALA A 132 -15.88 -2.57 -9.63
CA ALA A 132 -14.97 -3.70 -9.66
C ALA A 132 -13.57 -3.35 -9.13
N ALA A 133 -13.05 -2.16 -9.48
CA ALA A 133 -11.80 -1.64 -8.93
C ALA A 133 -11.90 -1.42 -7.41
N GLN A 134 -12.97 -0.79 -6.93
CA GLN A 134 -13.19 -0.57 -5.50
C GLN A 134 -13.26 -1.89 -4.71
N VAL A 135 -13.98 -2.90 -5.23
CA VAL A 135 -14.05 -4.23 -4.60
C VAL A 135 -12.67 -4.91 -4.56
N LYS A 136 -11.85 -4.72 -5.60
CA LYS A 136 -10.48 -5.24 -5.62
C LYS A 136 -9.60 -4.56 -4.57
N GLU A 137 -9.65 -3.24 -4.46
CA GLU A 137 -8.92 -2.48 -3.43
C GLU A 137 -9.35 -2.89 -2.02
N LEU A 138 -10.65 -3.03 -1.77
CA LEU A 138 -11.16 -3.50 -0.47
C LEU A 138 -10.60 -4.87 -0.10
N ARG A 139 -10.54 -5.81 -1.06
CA ARG A 139 -9.94 -7.14 -0.84
C ARG A 139 -8.45 -7.05 -0.50
N GLU A 140 -7.71 -6.17 -1.17
CA GLU A 140 -6.29 -5.96 -0.88
C GLU A 140 -6.09 -5.35 0.52
N ILE A 141 -6.90 -4.34 0.87
CA ILE A 141 -6.89 -3.71 2.20
C ILE A 141 -7.25 -4.73 3.29
N GLU A 142 -8.27 -5.56 3.10
CA GLU A 142 -8.64 -6.63 4.05
C GLU A 142 -7.50 -7.63 4.24
N GLY A 143 -6.79 -7.99 3.16
CA GLY A 143 -5.62 -8.86 3.24
C GLY A 143 -4.48 -8.26 4.06
N VAL A 144 -4.14 -6.99 3.81
CA VAL A 144 -3.12 -6.26 4.58
C VAL A 144 -3.54 -6.09 6.03
N HIS A 145 -4.80 -5.73 6.30
CA HIS A 145 -5.34 -5.58 7.64
C HIS A 145 -5.30 -6.91 8.41
N GLY A 146 -5.66 -8.02 7.76
CA GLY A 146 -5.57 -9.35 8.36
C GLY A 146 -4.13 -9.77 8.69
N LYS A 147 -3.14 -9.33 7.91
CA LYS A 147 -1.72 -9.53 8.24
C LYS A 147 -1.30 -8.68 9.43
N ALA A 148 -1.57 -7.38 9.41
CA ALA A 148 -1.22 -6.46 10.49
C ALA A 148 -1.85 -6.87 11.83
N LYS A 149 -3.07 -7.42 11.80
CA LYS A 149 -3.73 -7.95 12.99
C LYS A 149 -2.98 -9.15 13.58
N ARG A 150 -2.50 -10.08 12.76
CA ARG A 150 -1.68 -11.23 13.21
C ARG A 150 -0.36 -10.76 13.80
N ASP A 151 0.36 -9.87 13.11
CA ASP A 151 1.63 -9.32 13.59
C ASP A 151 1.45 -8.60 14.95
N LEU A 152 0.32 -7.91 15.16
CA LEU A 152 -0.03 -7.28 16.44
C LEU A 152 -0.34 -8.30 17.54
N GLU A 153 -1.01 -9.41 17.21
CA GLU A 153 -1.28 -10.50 18.15
C GLU A 153 0.03 -11.18 18.58
N ASP A 154 0.93 -11.44 17.64
CA ASP A 154 2.26 -12.02 17.90
C ASP A 154 3.10 -11.09 18.79
N LEU A 155 3.19 -9.80 18.46
CA LEU A 155 3.93 -8.82 19.27
C LEU A 155 3.37 -8.68 20.70
N LYS A 156 2.05 -8.82 20.87
CA LYS A 156 1.43 -8.82 22.20
C LYS A 156 1.81 -10.06 23.00
N ALA A 157 1.91 -11.23 22.37
CA ALA A 157 2.36 -12.45 23.02
C ALA A 157 3.82 -12.31 23.47
N ASP A 158 4.70 -11.83 22.58
CA ASP A 158 6.11 -11.57 22.89
C ASP A 158 6.26 -10.60 24.07
N HIS A 159 5.51 -9.50 24.06
CA HIS A 159 5.54 -8.52 25.14
C HIS A 159 5.04 -9.08 26.49
N VAL A 160 4.09 -10.04 26.48
CA VAL A 160 3.64 -10.71 27.71
C VAL A 160 4.76 -11.58 28.28
N GLU A 161 5.47 -12.33 27.43
CA GLU A 161 6.60 -13.17 27.85
C GLU A 161 7.78 -12.33 28.35
N GLU A 162 8.15 -11.26 27.64
CA GLU A 162 9.18 -10.32 28.09
C GLU A 162 8.84 -9.71 29.45
N ARG A 163 7.59 -9.28 29.64
CA ARG A 163 7.14 -8.75 30.93
C ARG A 163 7.24 -9.77 32.06
N LYS A 164 6.94 -11.04 31.78
CA LYS A 164 7.08 -12.11 32.76
C LYS A 164 8.55 -12.34 33.12
N SER A 165 9.43 -12.37 32.12
CA SER A 165 10.88 -12.47 32.32
C SER A 165 11.42 -11.33 33.18
N PHE A 166 11.06 -10.08 32.87
CA PHE A 166 11.46 -8.92 33.68
C PHE A 166 10.92 -8.98 35.11
N GLU A 167 9.70 -9.46 35.32
CA GLU A 167 9.13 -9.62 36.66
C GLU A 167 9.88 -10.70 37.47
N GLU A 168 10.26 -11.80 36.83
CA GLU A 168 11.09 -12.86 37.43
C GLU A 168 12.48 -12.32 37.84
N GLU A 169 13.12 -11.55 36.96
CA GLU A 169 14.40 -10.90 37.25
C GLU A 169 14.29 -9.87 38.39
N LEU A 170 13.24 -9.04 38.39
CA LEU A 170 12.98 -8.08 39.46
C LEU A 170 12.74 -8.77 40.80
N SER A 171 11.98 -9.87 40.81
CA SER A 171 11.76 -10.68 42.01
C SER A 171 13.04 -11.29 42.54
N LYS A 172 13.90 -11.81 41.65
CA LYS A 172 15.22 -12.35 42.00
C LYS A 172 16.15 -11.27 42.55
N LEU A 173 16.21 -10.11 41.90
CA LEU A 173 17.03 -8.98 42.35
C LEU A 173 16.55 -8.48 43.71
N LYS A 174 15.24 -8.35 43.90
CA LYS A 174 14.63 -7.95 45.17
C LYS A 174 14.93 -8.95 46.29
N SER A 175 14.94 -10.25 45.98
CA SER A 175 15.32 -11.29 46.93
C SER A 175 16.81 -11.23 47.29
N ALA A 176 17.68 -10.94 46.33
CA ALA A 176 19.11 -10.75 46.56
C ALA A 176 19.43 -9.47 47.36
N MET A 177 18.59 -8.44 47.24
CA MET A 177 18.65 -7.19 48.02
C MET A 177 17.85 -7.26 49.33
N ALA A 178 17.35 -8.43 49.73
CA ALA A 178 16.63 -8.57 50.99
C ALA A 178 17.58 -8.32 52.17
N PRO A 179 17.15 -7.56 53.19
CA PRO A 179 17.99 -7.29 54.35
C PRO A 179 18.41 -8.58 55.07
N ALA A 180 19.66 -8.61 55.56
CA ALA A 180 20.16 -9.72 56.35
C ALA A 180 19.59 -9.70 57.78
N GLU A 181 19.54 -10.88 58.42
CA GLU A 181 19.15 -10.97 59.83
C GLU A 181 20.20 -10.27 60.72
N GLY A 182 19.76 -9.32 61.54
CA GLY A 182 20.65 -8.48 62.35
C GLY A 182 21.24 -7.26 61.63
N GLU A 183 20.80 -6.96 60.40
CA GLU A 183 21.28 -5.79 59.67
C GLU A 183 20.89 -4.46 60.36
N PRO A 184 21.87 -3.59 60.68
CA PRO A 184 21.58 -2.33 61.37
C PRO A 184 20.80 -1.35 60.48
N GLU A 185 19.92 -0.56 61.08
CA GLU A 185 19.09 0.42 60.34
C GLU A 185 19.91 1.42 59.52
N SER A 186 21.14 1.71 59.95
CA SER A 186 22.04 2.65 59.27
C SER A 186 22.51 2.16 57.90
N VAL A 187 22.53 0.85 57.64
CA VAL A 187 22.91 0.26 56.34
C VAL A 187 21.71 -0.27 55.56
N ARG A 188 20.56 -0.42 56.22
CA ARG A 188 19.28 -0.79 55.62
C ARG A 188 18.80 0.34 54.71
N GLY A 189 18.96 0.17 53.40
CA GLY A 189 18.55 1.15 52.39
C GLY A 189 19.68 1.72 51.54
N LEU A 190 20.91 1.23 51.72
CA LEU A 190 21.99 1.49 50.76
C LEU A 190 21.66 0.76 49.46
N THR A 191 21.49 1.52 48.37
CA THR A 191 21.04 0.99 47.07
C THR A 191 22.16 0.87 46.06
N ASN A 192 23.33 1.45 46.34
CA ASN A 192 24.48 1.42 45.45
C ASN A 192 25.81 1.34 46.21
N ARG A 193 26.87 0.93 45.51
CA ARG A 193 28.22 0.78 46.05
C ARG A 193 28.77 2.10 46.61
N ALA A 194 28.44 3.24 46.02
CA ALA A 194 28.94 4.53 46.47
C ALA A 194 28.46 4.86 47.88
N GLN A 195 27.17 4.66 48.16
CA GLN A 195 26.59 4.84 49.50
C GLN A 195 27.21 3.89 50.54
N LEU A 196 27.55 2.66 50.14
CA LEU A 196 28.26 1.72 51.03
C LEU A 196 29.69 2.20 51.35
N VAL A 197 30.44 2.62 50.33
CA VAL A 197 31.82 3.12 50.50
C VAL A 197 31.84 4.37 51.37
N GLU A 198 30.90 5.29 51.18
CA GLU A 198 30.73 6.50 52.00
C GLU A 198 30.53 6.19 53.49
N ARG A 199 29.90 5.04 53.82
CA ARG A 199 29.73 4.61 55.22
C ARG A 199 30.94 3.87 55.77
N ILE A 200 31.65 3.08 54.96
CA ILE A 200 32.80 2.29 55.40
C ILE A 200 34.03 3.17 55.65
N GLN A 201 34.27 4.18 54.81
CA GLN A 201 35.45 5.03 54.90
C GLN A 201 35.64 5.67 56.30
N PRO A 202 34.66 6.42 56.88
CA PRO A 202 34.83 7.02 58.20
C PRO A 202 34.86 5.99 59.34
N LEU A 203 34.23 4.81 59.16
CA LEU A 203 34.34 3.72 60.13
C LEU A 203 35.77 3.17 60.19
N GLY A 204 36.43 3.04 59.04
CA GLY A 204 37.83 2.62 58.95
C GLY A 204 38.75 3.61 59.67
N GLU A 205 38.60 4.90 59.36
CA GLU A 205 39.37 5.98 59.99
C GLU A 205 39.17 6.04 61.51
N GLY A 206 37.92 5.93 61.97
CA GLY A 206 37.61 5.93 63.41
C GLY A 206 38.22 4.76 64.18
N VAL A 207 38.22 3.55 63.59
CA VAL A 207 38.87 2.37 64.19
C VAL A 207 40.38 2.55 64.25
N PHE A 208 40.98 3.11 63.20
CA PHE A 208 42.41 3.38 63.14
C PHE A 208 42.84 4.37 64.23
N LYS A 209 42.17 5.54 64.33
CA LYS A 209 42.42 6.55 65.37
C LYS A 209 42.23 6.00 66.79
N ALA A 210 41.21 5.17 67.01
CA ALA A 210 41.00 4.52 68.31
C ALA A 210 42.13 3.54 68.67
N ALA A 211 42.66 2.81 67.69
CA ALA A 211 43.78 1.90 67.87
C ALA A 211 45.08 2.67 68.16
N GLN A 212 45.36 3.75 67.42
CA GLN A 212 46.51 4.63 67.63
C GLN A 212 46.53 5.18 69.06
N HIS A 213 45.42 5.78 69.49
CA HIS A 213 45.25 6.26 70.85
C HIS A 213 45.44 5.14 71.90
N SER A 214 44.92 3.93 71.64
CA SER A 214 45.10 2.80 72.56
C SER A 214 46.58 2.38 72.70
N TRP A 215 47.35 2.44 71.61
CA TRP A 215 48.77 2.12 71.58
C TRP A 215 49.59 3.19 72.32
N GLU A 216 49.36 4.47 72.05
CA GLU A 216 50.03 5.58 72.73
C GLU A 216 49.78 5.54 74.25
N ASN A 217 48.53 5.28 74.64
CA ASN A 217 48.16 5.13 76.04
C ASN A 217 48.89 3.94 76.70
N ALA A 218 49.00 2.80 76.00
CA ALA A 218 49.75 1.65 76.51
C ALA A 218 51.25 1.98 76.67
N LEU A 219 51.85 2.69 75.72
CA LEU A 219 53.24 3.17 75.82
C LEU A 219 53.44 4.12 77.00
N ALA A 220 52.52 5.07 77.20
CA ALA A 220 52.54 5.99 78.32
C ALA A 220 52.47 5.23 79.66
N GLN A 221 51.57 4.25 79.77
CA GLN A 221 51.47 3.39 80.96
C GLN A 221 52.77 2.64 81.23
N ILE A 222 53.41 2.06 80.21
CA ILE A 222 54.71 1.36 80.35
C ILE A 222 55.81 2.29 80.86
N LYS A 223 55.86 3.53 80.37
CA LYS A 223 56.82 4.54 80.84
C LYS A 223 56.58 4.90 82.32
N ILE A 224 55.33 5.06 82.73
CA ILE A 224 54.96 5.43 84.11
C ILE A 224 55.33 4.33 85.11
N VAL A 225 55.04 3.05 84.80
CA VAL A 225 55.30 1.95 85.74
C VAL A 225 56.80 1.61 85.89
N ASN A 226 57.66 2.20 85.07
CA ASN A 226 59.10 1.95 85.03
C ASN A 226 59.94 3.26 85.12
N PRO A 227 59.84 4.04 86.23
CA PRO A 227 60.38 5.40 86.32
C PRO A 227 61.93 5.52 86.32
N GLY A 228 62.66 4.41 86.31
CA GLY A 228 64.14 4.38 86.29
C GLY A 228 64.75 3.77 85.03
N LEU A 229 63.94 3.30 84.08
CA LEU A 229 64.39 2.68 82.82
C LEU A 229 64.10 3.62 81.65
N LYS A 230 65.14 3.96 80.87
CA LYS A 230 64.97 4.66 79.60
C LYS A 230 64.69 3.63 78.51
N PHE A 231 63.43 3.49 78.10
CA PHE A 231 63.09 2.70 76.92
C PHE A 231 63.47 3.47 75.66
N SER A 232 64.16 2.82 74.73
CA SER A 232 64.20 3.32 73.36
C SER A 232 62.84 3.04 72.73
N THR A 233 62.17 4.10 72.26
CA THR A 233 60.94 3.99 71.47
C THR A 233 61.21 4.10 69.97
N GLU A 234 62.48 4.19 69.57
CA GLU A 234 62.89 4.33 68.18
C GLU A 234 62.49 3.08 67.38
N GLY A 235 61.76 3.29 66.29
CA GLY A 235 61.25 2.22 65.43
C GLY A 235 60.03 1.48 65.99
N MET A 236 59.49 1.84 67.16
CA MET A 236 58.21 1.31 67.65
C MET A 236 57.05 2.04 66.94
N GLY A 237 56.03 1.30 66.54
CA GLY A 237 54.82 1.86 65.95
C GLY A 237 53.64 0.92 66.13
N MET A 238 52.42 1.44 66.06
CA MET A 238 51.19 0.62 66.14
C MET A 238 51.15 -0.46 65.05
N LEU A 239 51.63 -0.14 63.84
CA LEU A 239 51.57 -1.02 62.67
C LEU A 239 52.77 -1.96 62.55
N ARG A 240 53.73 -1.90 63.47
CA ARG A 240 54.99 -2.64 63.40
C ARG A 240 54.93 -3.92 64.23
N LYS A 241 55.72 -4.93 63.82
CA LYS A 241 55.83 -6.21 64.54
C LYS A 241 57.29 -6.63 64.71
N VAL A 242 57.54 -7.47 65.72
CA VAL A 242 58.85 -8.07 65.93
C VAL A 242 58.97 -9.38 65.16
N VAL A 243 59.96 -9.49 64.29
CA VAL A 243 60.34 -10.73 63.58
C VAL A 243 61.84 -10.94 63.76
N ASP A 244 62.24 -12.10 64.26
CA ASP A 244 63.65 -12.46 64.48
C ASP A 244 64.45 -11.40 65.28
N GLY A 245 63.78 -10.75 66.24
CA GLY A 245 64.37 -9.70 67.08
C GLY A 245 64.45 -8.32 66.44
N GLN A 246 63.96 -8.14 65.21
CA GLN A 246 63.91 -6.85 64.51
C GLN A 246 62.48 -6.32 64.47
N ILE A 247 62.31 -5.02 64.67
CA ILE A 247 61.02 -4.36 64.47
C ILE A 247 60.90 -4.03 62.98
N ILE A 248 59.90 -4.61 62.33
CA ILE A 248 59.63 -4.42 60.91
C ILE A 248 58.20 -3.96 60.69
N ILE A 249 57.99 -3.27 59.58
CA ILE A 249 56.66 -2.93 59.07
C ILE A 249 56.23 -4.08 58.17
N PRO A 250 55.13 -4.78 58.48
CA PRO A 250 54.54 -5.75 57.56
C PRO A 250 54.15 -5.09 56.23
N GLU A 251 54.35 -5.81 55.12
CA GLU A 251 54.05 -5.30 53.77
C GLU A 251 52.65 -4.72 53.62
N GLN A 252 51.66 -5.37 54.21
CA GLN A 252 50.26 -4.98 54.18
C GLN A 252 49.96 -3.62 54.84
N TYR A 253 50.86 -3.12 55.68
CA TYR A 253 50.74 -1.82 56.35
C TYR A 253 51.68 -0.77 55.80
N ARG A 254 52.54 -1.11 54.83
CA ARG A 254 53.54 -0.19 54.30
C ARG A 254 52.92 1.06 53.68
N GLN A 255 51.78 0.90 53.00
CA GLN A 255 51.04 2.02 52.43
C GLN A 255 50.34 2.83 53.52
N MET A 256 49.68 2.16 54.46
CA MET A 256 48.95 2.81 55.54
C MET A 256 49.87 3.62 56.47
N GLU A 257 51.09 3.16 56.69
CA GLU A 257 52.09 3.92 57.46
C GLU A 257 52.65 5.10 56.68
N ALA A 258 52.84 4.97 55.35
CA ALA A 258 53.21 6.12 54.53
C ALA A 258 52.10 7.18 54.50
N ASP A 259 50.84 6.75 54.41
CA ASP A 259 49.68 7.65 54.43
C ASP A 259 49.55 8.37 55.80
N ASP A 260 49.84 7.68 56.92
CA ASP A 260 49.85 8.23 58.29
C ASP A 260 51.01 9.22 58.50
N GLU A 261 52.22 8.87 58.04
CA GLU A 261 53.39 9.77 58.07
C GLU A 261 53.16 11.03 57.21
N GLU A 262 52.50 10.91 56.05
CA GLU A 262 52.10 12.05 55.21
C GLU A 262 51.00 12.92 55.87
N GLU A 263 50.03 12.32 56.57
CA GLU A 263 49.01 13.06 57.32
C GLU A 263 49.62 13.83 58.52
N GLU A 264 50.55 13.22 59.27
CA GLU A 264 51.26 13.89 60.38
C GLU A 264 52.14 15.05 59.87
N GLU A 265 52.84 14.90 58.73
CA GLU A 265 53.62 15.98 58.11
C GLU A 265 52.74 17.17 57.68
N LEU A 266 51.53 16.90 57.17
CA LEU A 266 50.58 17.95 56.79
C LEU A 266 49.96 18.66 58.01
N GLU A 267 49.71 17.95 59.11
CA GLU A 267 49.23 18.57 60.36
C GLU A 267 50.30 19.42 61.05
N GLU A 268 51.59 19.09 60.92
CA GLU A 268 52.69 19.92 61.42
C GLU A 268 52.92 21.19 60.57
N GLU A 269 52.62 21.17 59.27
CA GLU A 269 52.73 22.35 58.39
C GLU A 269 51.58 23.37 58.59
N ASP A 270 50.35 22.93 58.94
CA ASP A 270 49.19 23.83 59.13
C ASP A 270 49.15 24.50 60.52
N ASN A 271 49.88 23.98 61.51
CA ASN A 271 49.99 24.58 62.85
C ASN A 271 51.04 25.72 62.94
N GLY A 272 51.47 26.24 61.79
CA GLY A 272 52.61 27.13 61.65
C GLY A 272 52.36 28.63 61.49
N GLU A 273 51.17 29.21 61.72
CA GLU A 273 51.04 30.68 61.83
C GLU A 273 49.70 31.17 62.42
N GLU A 274 49.51 31.11 63.74
CA GLU A 274 48.61 32.06 64.41
C GLU A 274 49.21 32.62 65.69
N GLY A 275 49.61 33.88 65.61
CA GLY A 275 49.77 34.73 66.78
C GLY A 275 50.80 35.80 66.57
N HIS A 276 50.35 37.02 66.29
CA HIS A 276 50.56 38.12 67.23
C HIS A 276 49.63 39.29 66.86
N GLY A 277 48.55 39.41 67.62
CA GLY A 277 47.85 40.68 67.76
C GLY A 277 48.68 41.59 68.65
N GLU A 278 49.21 42.67 68.07
CA GLU A 278 49.71 43.80 68.84
C GLU A 278 48.60 44.83 69.05
N SER A 279 48.29 45.00 70.34
CA SER A 279 47.72 46.20 70.91
C SER A 279 48.69 47.36 70.75
N ASP A 280 48.26 48.47 70.15
CA ASP A 280 48.26 49.82 70.77
C ASP A 280 47.96 50.91 69.73
N GLY A 281 46.99 51.78 70.03
CA GLY A 281 46.64 52.98 69.25
C GLY A 281 45.19 53.44 69.42
#